data_AF-A0A7Y2JA65-F1
#
_entry.id   AF-A0A7Y2JA65-F1
#
_cell.length_a   1.000
_cell.length_b   1.000
_cell.length_c   1.000
_cell.angle_alpha   90.00
_cell.angle_beta   90.00
_cell.angle_gamma   90.00
#
_symmetry.space_group_name_H-M   'P 1'
#
loop_
_entity.id
_entity.type
_entity.pdbx_description
1 polymer ?
#
loop_
_entity_poly.entity_id
_entity_poly.type
_entity_poly.pdbx_seq_one_letter_code
_entity_poly.pdbx_strand_id
1 'polypeptide(L)'
;MKTFVHLLIIFTTAFAWSQDTIRISKSKVLSKVLEQNHEVQISEQDILSSQADFRQTNTLFLPKIMVSHTGFITTNPLMAFGSKLNQESIRASDFDPAALNDPDQTQNVATKLEFQQPLINIDGIWMRKAAKSKLNATRLNQQRTLELLHHEVNRAYMALMLAEKQIDVL
;
A
#
# COMPACT_ATOMS: atom_id res chain seq x y z
N MET A 1 -22.38 -56.68 30.94
CA MET A 1 -21.75 -55.38 30.60
C MET A 1 -21.33 -55.27 29.15
N LYS A 2 -20.49 -56.18 28.60
CA LYS A 2 -19.99 -56.09 27.22
C LYS A 2 -21.09 -56.07 26.14
N THR A 3 -22.15 -56.86 26.32
CA THR A 3 -23.32 -56.89 25.43
C THR A 3 -24.12 -55.59 25.43
N PHE A 4 -24.22 -54.91 26.58
CA PHE A 4 -24.91 -53.64 26.72
C PHE A 4 -24.13 -52.49 26.05
N VAL A 5 -22.79 -52.55 26.13
CA VAL A 5 -21.89 -51.61 25.43
C VAL A 5 -22.01 -51.77 23.91
N HIS A 6 -22.09 -53.01 23.40
CA HIS A 6 -22.28 -53.23 21.96
C HIS A 6 -23.65 -52.77 21.47
N LEU A 7 -24.70 -52.97 22.27
CA LEU A 7 -26.04 -52.48 21.95
C LEU A 7 -26.10 -50.94 21.93
N LEU A 8 -25.40 -50.29 22.86
CA LEU A 8 -25.29 -48.83 22.94
C LEU A 8 -24.56 -48.24 21.72
N ILE A 9 -23.48 -48.89 21.27
CA ILE A 9 -22.73 -48.48 20.08
C ILE A 9 -23.61 -48.56 18.82
N ILE A 10 -24.36 -49.65 18.64
CA ILE A 10 -25.27 -49.83 17.50
C ILE A 10 -26.40 -48.78 17.53
N PHE A 11 -26.92 -48.46 18.72
CA PHE A 11 -27.95 -47.43 18.88
C PHE A 11 -27.43 -46.04 18.53
N THR A 12 -26.19 -45.70 18.92
CA THR A 12 -25.60 -44.39 18.56
C THR A 12 -25.33 -44.22 17.07
N THR A 13 -25.01 -45.30 16.35
CA THR A 13 -24.84 -45.24 14.89
C THR A 13 -26.15 -45.08 14.12
N ALA A 14 -27.27 -45.54 14.68
CA ALA A 14 -28.59 -45.43 14.05
C ALA A 14 -29.15 -43.99 14.05
N PHE A 15 -28.64 -43.12 14.93
CA PHE A 15 -29.00 -41.70 15.01
C PHE A 15 -27.91 -40.77 14.46
N ALA A 16 -26.95 -41.30 13.70
CA ALA A 16 -26.01 -40.46 12.97
C ALA A 16 -26.77 -39.76 11.83
N TRP A 17 -26.99 -38.46 11.99
CA TRP A 17 -27.55 -37.62 10.93
C TRP A 17 -26.53 -37.58 9.80
N SER A 18 -26.89 -38.10 8.63
CA SER A 18 -26.15 -37.84 7.39
C SER A 18 -26.06 -36.34 7.20
N GLN A 19 -24.91 -35.83 6.75
CA GLN A 19 -24.83 -34.44 6.31
C GLN A 19 -25.88 -34.20 5.23
N ASP A 20 -26.68 -33.15 5.38
CA ASP A 20 -27.59 -32.71 4.34
C ASP A 20 -26.78 -32.38 3.08
N THR A 21 -27.18 -32.97 1.95
CA THR A 21 -26.64 -32.59 0.64
C THR A 21 -27.14 -31.20 0.30
N ILE A 22 -26.33 -30.18 0.62
CA ILE A 22 -26.62 -28.81 0.22
C ILE A 22 -26.51 -28.74 -1.31
N ARG A 23 -27.66 -28.74 -1.99
CA ARG A 23 -27.70 -28.43 -3.42
C ARG A 23 -27.24 -26.99 -3.63
N ILE A 24 -26.02 -26.83 -4.11
CA ILE A 24 -25.46 -25.52 -4.44
C ILE A 24 -25.73 -25.22 -5.91
N SER A 25 -26.41 -24.11 -6.19
CA SER A 25 -26.59 -23.67 -7.57
C SER A 25 -25.35 -22.93 -8.05
N LYS A 26 -25.05 -23.07 -9.34
CA LYS A 26 -23.97 -22.33 -10.01
C LYS A 26 -24.02 -20.82 -9.73
N SER A 27 -25.22 -20.23 -9.80
CA SER A 27 -25.44 -18.81 -9.53
C SER A 27 -25.07 -18.43 -8.09
N LYS A 28 -25.40 -19.30 -7.11
CA LYS A 28 -25.03 -19.09 -5.70
C LYS A 28 -23.52 -19.17 -5.48
N VAL A 29 -22.83 -20.10 -6.16
CA VAL A 29 -21.36 -20.17 -6.11
C VAL A 29 -20.75 -18.89 -6.68
N LEU A 30 -21.23 -18.46 -7.85
CA LEU A 30 -20.69 -17.29 -8.52
C LEU A 30 -20.85 -16.00 -7.70
N SER A 31 -22.04 -15.73 -7.16
CA SER A 31 -22.25 -14.55 -6.28
C SER A 31 -21.31 -14.58 -5.08
N LYS A 32 -21.18 -15.74 -4.41
CA LYS A 32 -20.30 -15.87 -3.25
C LYS A 32 -18.83 -15.63 -3.60
N VAL A 33 -18.37 -16.11 -4.78
CA VAL A 33 -17.00 -15.85 -5.25
C VAL A 33 -16.82 -14.37 -5.57
N LEU A 34 -17.74 -13.74 -6.30
CA LEU A 34 -17.60 -12.32 -6.64
C LEU A 34 -17.62 -11.40 -5.41
N GLU A 35 -18.34 -11.78 -4.35
CA GLU A 35 -18.43 -10.99 -3.11
C GLU A 35 -17.27 -11.24 -2.13
N GLN A 36 -16.75 -12.48 -2.06
CA GLN A 36 -15.84 -12.90 -0.99
C GLN A 36 -14.44 -13.31 -1.47
N ASN A 37 -14.18 -13.30 -2.78
CA ASN A 37 -12.87 -13.68 -3.31
C ASN A 37 -11.82 -12.58 -3.04
N HIS A 38 -10.68 -12.99 -2.50
CA HIS A 38 -9.60 -12.08 -2.11
C HIS A 38 -8.93 -11.44 -3.33
N GLU A 39 -8.92 -12.09 -4.50
CA GLU A 39 -8.39 -11.53 -5.74
C GLU A 39 -9.20 -10.32 -6.21
N VAL A 40 -10.54 -10.36 -6.02
CA VAL A 40 -11.41 -9.20 -6.28
C VAL A 40 -11.05 -8.06 -5.34
N GLN A 41 -10.94 -8.34 -4.04
CA GLN A 41 -10.58 -7.33 -3.04
C GLN A 41 -9.19 -6.73 -3.30
N ILE A 42 -8.19 -7.55 -3.68
CA ILE A 42 -6.85 -7.09 -4.07
C ILE A 42 -6.95 -6.16 -5.28
N SER A 43 -7.72 -6.55 -6.32
CA SER A 43 -7.89 -5.72 -7.52
C SER A 43 -8.54 -4.36 -7.23
N GLU A 44 -9.45 -4.29 -6.25
CA GLU A 44 -10.04 -3.03 -5.79
C GLU A 44 -8.99 -2.15 -5.09
N GLN A 45 -8.15 -2.74 -4.23
CA GLN A 45 -7.06 -2.01 -3.58
C GLN A 45 -6.02 -1.53 -4.58
N ASP A 46 -5.73 -2.30 -5.64
CA ASP A 46 -4.83 -1.88 -6.71
C ASP A 46 -5.37 -0.65 -7.45
N ILE A 47 -6.68 -0.56 -7.67
CA ILE A 47 -7.30 0.64 -8.26
C ILE A 47 -7.13 1.83 -7.32
N LEU A 48 -7.37 1.66 -6.02
CA LEU A 48 -7.22 2.74 -5.04
C LEU A 48 -5.76 3.23 -4.97
N SER A 49 -4.81 2.31 -5.03
CA SER A 49 -3.37 2.58 -5.09
C SER A 49 -3.00 3.35 -6.36
N SER A 50 -3.36 2.85 -7.55
CA SER A 50 -3.14 3.55 -8.82
C SER A 50 -3.85 4.92 -8.87
N GLN A 51 -4.99 5.08 -8.20
CA GLN A 51 -5.68 6.36 -8.11
C GLN A 51 -4.93 7.33 -7.19
N ALA A 52 -4.33 6.84 -6.10
CA ALA A 52 -3.47 7.61 -5.22
C ALA A 52 -2.21 8.08 -5.97
N ASP A 53 -1.54 7.20 -6.71
CA ASP A 53 -0.41 7.55 -7.58
C ASP A 53 -0.79 8.67 -8.56
N PHE A 54 -1.93 8.56 -9.23
CA PHE A 54 -2.41 9.60 -10.14
C PHE A 54 -2.67 10.93 -9.41
N ARG A 55 -3.30 10.91 -8.23
CA ARG A 55 -3.51 12.12 -7.40
C ARG A 55 -2.20 12.74 -6.94
N GLN A 56 -1.19 11.93 -6.60
CA GLN A 56 0.12 12.43 -6.20
C GLN A 56 0.76 13.30 -7.30
N THR A 57 0.51 13.00 -8.58
CA THR A 57 0.98 13.84 -9.69
C THR A 57 0.37 15.25 -9.73
N ASN A 58 -0.66 15.55 -8.92
CA ASN A 58 -1.18 16.92 -8.76
C ASN A 58 -0.14 17.86 -8.14
N THR A 59 0.89 17.33 -7.45
CA THR A 59 2.02 18.11 -6.92
C THR A 59 2.74 18.91 -8.01
N LEU A 60 2.62 18.52 -9.28
CA LEU A 60 3.09 19.27 -10.43
C LEU A 60 2.62 20.73 -10.46
N PHE A 61 1.40 20.99 -9.97
CA PHE A 61 0.75 22.31 -10.05
C PHE A 61 0.75 23.05 -8.71
N LEU A 62 1.27 22.42 -7.66
CA LEU A 62 1.24 22.96 -6.31
C LEU A 62 2.65 23.41 -5.89
N PRO A 63 2.76 24.48 -5.09
CA PRO A 63 4.03 24.85 -4.51
C PRO A 63 4.46 23.81 -3.47
N LYS A 64 5.76 23.54 -3.42
CA LYS A 64 6.37 22.79 -2.32
C LYS A 64 6.71 23.76 -1.20
N ILE A 65 6.09 23.54 -0.04
CA ILE A 65 6.35 24.32 1.17
C ILE A 65 7.19 23.44 2.09
N MET A 66 8.34 23.95 2.53
CA MET A 66 9.23 23.24 3.45
C MET A 66 9.55 24.11 4.66
N VAL A 67 9.44 23.52 5.84
CA VAL A 67 9.93 24.11 7.08
C VAL A 67 11.11 23.26 7.53
N SER A 68 12.25 23.88 7.77
CA SER A 68 13.41 23.21 8.35
C SER A 68 13.97 24.00 9.52
N HIS A 69 14.54 23.26 10.47
CA HIS A 69 15.25 23.81 11.61
C HIS A 69 16.57 23.08 11.72
N THR A 70 17.67 23.80 11.64
CA THR A 70 19.01 23.25 11.79
C THR A 70 19.68 23.92 12.98
N GLY A 71 20.42 23.12 13.74
CA GLY A 71 21.18 23.57 14.89
C GLY A 71 22.50 22.82 14.95
N PHE A 72 23.60 23.52 15.18
CA PHE A 72 24.88 22.89 15.47
C PHE A 72 25.65 23.67 16.52
N ILE A 73 26.54 22.96 17.20
CA ILE A 73 27.49 23.53 18.14
C ILE A 73 28.88 23.07 17.74
N THR A 74 29.84 23.97 17.68
CA THR A 74 31.19 23.66 17.22
C THR A 74 32.23 24.53 17.91
N THR A 75 33.43 23.98 18.09
CA THR A 75 34.66 24.70 18.43
C THR A 75 35.65 24.69 17.27
N ASN A 76 35.23 24.24 16.07
CA ASN A 76 36.10 24.24 14.90
C ASN A 76 36.24 25.68 14.36
N PRO A 77 37.47 26.24 14.26
CA PRO A 77 37.75 27.59 13.75
C PRO A 77 36.98 28.00 12.50
N LEU A 78 37.04 27.18 11.45
CA LEU A 78 36.44 27.47 10.15
C LEU A 78 34.91 27.56 10.26
N MET A 79 34.32 26.61 10.98
CA MET A 79 32.88 26.52 11.15
C MET A 79 32.34 27.62 12.09
N ALA A 80 33.07 27.91 13.18
CA ALA A 80 32.72 28.95 14.15
C ALA A 80 32.72 30.34 13.47
N PHE A 81 33.83 30.70 12.81
CA PHE A 81 33.93 31.97 12.09
C PHE A 81 32.93 32.06 10.93
N GLY A 82 32.84 31.01 10.09
CA GLY A 82 31.90 30.95 8.98
C GLY A 82 30.43 31.06 9.42
N SER A 83 30.09 30.55 10.61
CA SER A 83 28.74 30.68 11.17
C SER A 83 28.41 32.12 11.57
N LYS A 84 29.33 32.81 12.26
CA LYS A 84 29.17 34.24 12.59
C LYS A 84 29.03 35.10 11.33
N LEU A 85 29.77 34.75 10.28
CA LEU A 85 29.72 35.41 8.98
C LEU A 85 28.36 35.21 8.29
N ASN A 86 27.86 33.97 8.21
CA ASN A 86 26.55 33.67 7.63
C ASN A 86 25.38 34.33 8.37
N GLN A 87 25.57 34.67 9.66
CA GLN A 87 24.62 35.40 10.48
C GLN A 87 24.79 36.93 10.41
N GLU A 88 25.72 37.44 9.58
CA GLU A 88 26.05 38.87 9.48
C GLU A 88 26.45 39.51 10.82
N SER A 89 27.05 38.73 11.74
CA SER A 89 27.34 39.13 13.12
C SER A 89 28.83 39.45 13.40
N ILE A 90 29.65 39.48 12.35
CA ILE A 90 31.10 39.70 12.45
C ILE A 90 31.43 41.14 12.86
N ARG A 91 32.37 41.28 13.81
CA ARG A 91 32.96 42.54 14.24
C ARG A 91 34.46 42.56 13.95
N ALA A 92 35.08 43.74 13.99
CA ALA A 92 36.53 43.87 13.82
C ALA A 92 37.34 43.03 14.83
N SER A 93 36.81 42.85 16.05
CA SER A 93 37.42 42.00 17.08
C SER A 93 37.38 40.50 16.76
N ASP A 94 36.47 40.05 15.89
CA ASP A 94 36.39 38.62 15.49
C ASP A 94 37.51 38.22 14.52
N PHE A 95 38.37 39.17 14.10
CA PHE A 95 39.56 38.91 13.29
C PHE A 95 40.84 38.77 14.15
N ASP A 96 40.73 38.69 15.48
CA ASP A 96 41.86 38.41 16.37
C ASP A 96 42.40 36.98 16.11
N PRO A 97 43.69 36.81 15.71
CA PRO A 97 44.28 35.50 15.48
C PRO A 97 44.20 34.53 16.66
N ALA A 98 44.21 35.03 17.90
CA ALA A 98 44.06 34.17 19.08
C ALA A 98 42.66 33.55 19.15
N ALA A 99 41.62 34.38 19.00
CA ALA A 99 40.22 33.95 19.01
C ALA A 99 39.81 33.14 17.77
N LEU A 100 40.46 33.38 16.62
CA LEU A 100 40.23 32.61 15.39
C LEU A 100 40.77 31.19 15.48
N ASN A 101 41.98 31.01 16.04
CA ASN A 101 42.63 29.71 16.10
C ASN A 101 42.10 28.82 17.23
N ASP A 102 41.52 29.42 18.27
CA ASP A 102 40.93 28.73 19.42
C ASP A 102 39.59 29.36 19.81
N PRO A 103 38.51 29.13 19.02
CA PRO A 103 37.23 29.73 19.29
C PRO A 103 36.52 29.03 20.45
N ASP A 104 35.86 29.83 21.29
CA ASP A 104 34.87 29.31 22.23
C ASP A 104 33.74 28.56 21.50
N GLN A 105 33.03 27.75 22.28
CA GLN A 105 31.86 27.01 21.81
C GLN A 105 30.87 27.95 21.08
N THR A 106 30.75 27.75 19.77
CA THR A 106 29.86 28.55 18.93
C THR A 106 28.63 27.72 18.59
N GLN A 107 27.45 28.29 18.85
CA GLN A 107 26.16 27.71 18.49
C GLN A 107 25.58 28.45 17.29
N ASN A 108 25.06 27.70 16.32
CA ASN A 108 24.31 28.23 15.20
C ASN A 108 22.95 27.54 15.12
N VAL A 109 21.89 28.33 14.97
CA VAL A 109 20.52 27.84 14.84
C VAL A 109 19.85 28.62 13.71
N ALA A 110 19.25 27.90 12.77
CA ALA A 110 18.54 28.48 11.64
C ALA A 110 17.19 27.80 11.45
N THR A 111 16.12 28.59 11.46
CA THR A 111 14.77 28.16 11.06
C THR A 111 14.49 28.73 9.67
N LYS A 112 14.22 27.87 8.70
CA LYS A 112 13.95 28.24 7.31
C LYS A 112 12.54 27.83 6.92
N LEU A 113 11.78 28.77 6.37
CA LEU A 113 10.54 28.52 5.63
C LEU A 113 10.83 28.75 4.15
N GLU A 114 10.66 27.72 3.33
CA GLU A 114 10.94 27.77 1.89
C GLU A 114 9.69 27.46 1.07
N PHE A 115 9.45 28.26 0.04
CA PHE A 115 8.33 28.12 -0.91
C PHE A 115 8.90 27.95 -2.32
N GLN A 116 8.70 26.77 -2.92
CA GLN A 116 9.17 26.45 -4.26
C GLN A 116 7.99 26.20 -5.21
N GLN A 117 7.79 27.07 -6.21
CA GLN A 117 6.77 26.89 -7.25
C GLN A 117 7.45 26.53 -8.58
N PRO A 118 7.21 25.33 -9.15
CA PRO A 118 7.65 25.04 -10.50
C PRO A 118 6.84 25.91 -11.50
N LEU A 119 7.55 26.62 -12.38
CA LEU A 119 6.92 27.38 -13.48
C LEU A 119 6.64 26.49 -14.70
N ILE A 120 7.61 25.66 -15.06
CA ILE A 120 7.53 24.73 -16.19
C ILE A 120 8.12 23.39 -15.75
N ASN A 121 7.36 22.31 -15.95
CA ASN A 121 7.81 20.94 -15.69
C ASN A 121 7.18 19.99 -16.72
N ILE A 122 7.85 19.84 -17.85
CA ILE A 122 7.36 19.04 -18.99
C ILE A 122 7.33 17.56 -18.63
N ASP A 123 8.38 17.05 -17.97
CA ASP A 123 8.49 15.66 -17.55
C ASP A 123 7.35 15.27 -16.60
N GLY A 124 6.97 16.16 -15.68
CA GLY A 124 5.84 15.95 -14.79
C GLY A 124 4.50 15.79 -15.52
N ILE A 125 4.29 16.48 -16.65
CA ILE A 125 3.10 16.31 -17.49
C ILE A 125 3.08 14.91 -18.10
N TRP A 126 4.22 14.42 -18.59
CA TRP A 126 4.34 13.07 -19.12
C TRP A 126 4.15 12.01 -18.04
N MET A 127 4.75 12.19 -16.86
CA MET A 127 4.55 11.32 -15.70
C MET A 127 3.08 11.25 -15.28
N ARG A 128 2.36 12.39 -15.27
CA ARG A 128 0.91 12.43 -15.01
C ARG A 128 0.12 11.65 -16.04
N LYS A 129 0.44 11.79 -17.34
CA LYS A 129 -0.20 11.01 -18.42
C LYS A 129 0.04 9.51 -18.22
N ALA A 130 1.28 9.11 -17.90
CA ALA A 130 1.63 7.73 -17.63
C ALA A 130 0.85 7.17 -16.42
N ALA A 131 0.77 7.91 -15.31
CA ALA A 131 -0.01 7.52 -14.14
C ALA A 131 -1.50 7.37 -14.44
N LYS A 132 -2.06 8.24 -15.29
CA LYS A 132 -3.45 8.12 -15.77
C LYS A 132 -3.66 6.85 -16.59
N SER A 133 -2.74 6.54 -17.50
CA SER A 133 -2.80 5.31 -18.30
C SER A 133 -2.67 4.06 -17.42
N LYS A 134 -1.79 4.08 -16.41
CA LYS A 134 -1.67 3.01 -15.40
C LYS A 134 -2.99 2.78 -14.67
N LEU A 135 -3.63 3.84 -14.16
CA LEU A 135 -4.95 3.75 -13.52
C LEU A 135 -6.01 3.12 -14.43
N ASN A 136 -6.06 3.52 -15.70
CA ASN A 136 -6.99 2.94 -16.66
C ASN A 136 -6.69 1.46 -16.92
N ALA A 137 -5.42 1.09 -17.07
CA ALA A 137 -5.01 -0.31 -17.24
C ALA A 137 -5.35 -1.15 -16.01
N THR A 138 -5.16 -0.64 -14.79
CA THR A 138 -5.54 -1.33 -13.55
C THR A 138 -7.06 -1.58 -13.49
N ARG A 139 -7.89 -0.63 -13.92
CA ARG A 139 -9.35 -0.83 -14.01
C ARG A 139 -9.73 -1.93 -15.01
N LEU A 140 -9.07 -1.97 -16.17
CA LEU A 140 -9.28 -3.04 -17.14
C LEU A 140 -8.81 -4.40 -16.60
N ASN A 141 -7.71 -4.44 -15.84
CA ASN A 141 -7.26 -5.66 -15.18
C ASN A 141 -8.27 -6.17 -14.16
N GLN A 142 -8.90 -5.29 -13.36
CA GLN A 142 -9.99 -5.71 -12.47
C GLN A 142 -11.13 -6.36 -13.27
N GLN A 143 -11.58 -5.74 -14.36
CA GLN A 143 -12.62 -6.34 -15.21
C GLN A 143 -12.21 -7.73 -15.71
N ARG A 144 -10.96 -7.87 -16.16
CA ARG A 144 -10.40 -9.16 -16.58
C ARG A 144 -10.37 -10.18 -15.44
N THR A 145 -10.01 -9.79 -14.21
CA THR A 145 -10.06 -10.66 -13.03
C THR A 145 -11.47 -11.17 -12.77
N LEU A 146 -12.49 -10.30 -12.86
CA LEU A 146 -13.90 -10.70 -12.71
C LEU A 146 -14.33 -11.71 -13.79
N GLU A 147 -13.95 -11.48 -15.05
CA GLU A 147 -14.23 -12.38 -16.16
C GLU A 147 -13.54 -13.75 -15.99
N LEU A 148 -12.28 -13.75 -15.54
CA LEU A 148 -11.53 -14.97 -15.26
C LEU A 148 -12.17 -15.77 -14.14
N LEU A 149 -12.52 -15.13 -13.02
CA LEU A 149 -13.20 -15.80 -11.91
C LEU A 149 -14.55 -16.38 -12.35
N HIS A 150 -15.31 -15.66 -13.16
CA HIS A 150 -16.55 -16.19 -13.74
C HIS A 150 -16.29 -17.47 -14.58
N HIS A 151 -15.27 -17.46 -15.43
CA HIS A 151 -14.89 -18.63 -16.23
C HIS A 151 -14.43 -19.81 -15.35
N GLU A 152 -13.63 -19.56 -14.33
CA GLU A 152 -13.13 -20.60 -13.43
C GLU A 152 -14.22 -21.23 -12.59
N VAL A 153 -15.16 -20.43 -12.07
CA VAL A 153 -16.36 -20.93 -11.38
C VAL A 153 -17.17 -21.82 -12.31
N ASN A 154 -17.36 -21.42 -13.57
CA ASN A 154 -18.08 -22.23 -14.54
C ASN A 154 -17.39 -23.59 -14.76
N ARG A 155 -16.07 -23.58 -14.96
CA ARG A 155 -15.28 -24.79 -15.19
C ARG A 155 -15.33 -25.73 -13.98
N ALA A 156 -15.11 -25.19 -12.78
CA ALA A 156 -15.12 -25.96 -11.54
C ALA A 156 -16.51 -26.56 -11.25
N TYR A 157 -17.58 -25.79 -11.46
CA TYR A 157 -18.95 -26.28 -11.29
C TYR A 157 -19.27 -27.42 -12.26
N MET A 158 -18.89 -27.31 -13.53
CA MET A 158 -19.12 -28.38 -14.51
C MET A 158 -18.32 -29.65 -14.18
N ALA A 159 -17.09 -29.51 -13.68
CA ALA A 159 -16.29 -30.64 -13.23
C ALA A 159 -16.95 -31.35 -12.03
N LEU A 160 -17.51 -30.60 -11.08
CA LEU A 160 -18.26 -31.17 -9.95
C LEU A 160 -19.48 -31.97 -10.44
N MET A 161 -20.31 -31.36 -11.30
CA MET A 161 -21.50 -32.04 -11.83
C MET A 161 -21.16 -33.30 -12.63
N LEU A 162 -20.02 -33.31 -13.35
CA LEU A 162 -19.55 -34.49 -14.07
C LEU A 162 -19.12 -35.60 -13.10
N ALA A 163 -18.40 -35.26 -12.04
CA ALA A 163 -17.98 -36.21 -11.02
C ALA A 163 -19.18 -36.82 -10.26
N GLU A 164 -20.18 -36.01 -9.91
CA GLU A 164 -21.44 -36.51 -9.30
C GLU A 164 -22.14 -37.52 -10.22
N LYS A 165 -22.27 -37.19 -11.51
CA LYS A 165 -22.86 -38.11 -12.49
C LYS A 165 -22.06 -39.39 -12.70
N GLN A 166 -20.74 -39.34 -12.54
CA GLN A 166 -19.90 -40.53 -12.64
C GLN A 166 -20.11 -41.48 -11.45
N ILE A 167 -20.37 -40.94 -10.25
CA ILE A 167 -20.73 -41.72 -9.06
C ILE A 167 -22.10 -42.37 -9.23
N ASP A 168 -23.09 -41.66 -9.80
CA ASP A 168 -24.44 -42.19 -10.03
C ASP A 168 -24.49 -43.40 -10.98
N VAL A 169 -23.46 -43.61 -11.81
CA VAL A 169 -23.39 -44.68 -12.83
C VAL A 169 -22.61 -45.91 -12.33
N LEU A 170 -21.99 -45.85 -11.15
CA LEU A 170 -21.28 -46.97 -10.50
C LEU A 170 -22.20 -47.76 -9.58
#